data_AF-A0A7X2MIN2-F1
#
_entry.id   AF-A0A7X2MIN2-F1
#
_cell.length_a   1.000
_cell.length_b   1.000
_cell.length_c   1.000
_cell.angle_alpha   90.00
_cell.angle_beta   90.00
_cell.angle_gamma   90.00
#
_symmetry.space_group_name_H-M   'P 1'
#
loop_
_entity.id
_entity.type
_entity.pdbx_description
1 polymer ?
#
loop_
_entity_poly.entity_id
_entity_poly.type
_entity_poly.pdbx_seq_one_letter_code
_entity_poly.pdbx_strand_id
1 'polypeptide(L)' 'MAEKDIDWTWMILDRTLATRGIPGFSNVATIVTNLMNDGMVDTVYNETSSKPRYRVSEQGHQLLGQIGKALNPSDIT' A
#
# COMPACT_ATOMS: atom_id res chain seq x y z
N MET A 1 2.02 14.72 11.70
CA MET A 1 0.96 13.82 12.21
C MET A 1 1.44 12.42 11.92
N ALA A 2 1.80 11.65 12.95
CA ALA A 2 2.27 10.29 12.76
C ALA A 2 1.10 9.49 12.19
N GLU A 3 1.13 9.21 10.88
CA GLU A 3 0.37 8.11 10.33
C GLU A 3 0.71 6.92 11.21
N LYS A 4 -0.27 6.44 11.98
CA LYS A 4 -0.11 5.22 12.77
C LYS A 4 0.47 4.20 11.81
N ASP A 5 1.56 3.56 12.19
CA ASP A 5 2.14 2.42 11.51
C ASP A 5 1.05 1.34 11.45
N ILE A 6 0.17 1.43 10.44
CA ILE A 6 -0.91 0.49 10.25
C ILE A 6 -0.20 -0.77 9.84
N ASP A 7 -0.34 -1.79 10.70
CA ASP A 7 0.19 -3.12 10.47
C ASP A 7 -0.51 -3.74 9.25
N TRP A 8 -0.07 -3.39 8.04
CA TRP A 8 -0.70 -3.85 6.80
C TRP A 8 -0.40 -5.32 6.60
N THR A 9 -1.31 -6.15 7.09
CA THR A 9 -1.31 -7.59 6.83
C THR A 9 -2.17 -7.90 5.61
N TRP A 10 -1.95 -9.07 5.02
CA TRP A 10 -2.74 -9.57 3.89
C TRP A 10 -4.26 -9.49 4.14
N MET A 11 -4.71 -9.81 5.37
CA MET A 11 -6.12 -9.75 5.75
C MET A 11 -6.68 -8.33 5.79
N ILE A 12 -5.88 -7.34 6.18
CA ILE A 12 -6.29 -5.93 6.19
C ILE A 12 -6.36 -5.39 4.76
N LEU A 13 -5.41 -5.77 3.91
CA LEU A 13 -5.44 -5.42 2.48
C LEU A 13 -6.68 -6.00 1.81
N ASP A 14 -6.96 -7.28 2.02
CA ASP A 14 -8.14 -7.96 1.48
C ASP A 14 -9.45 -7.28 1.90
N ARG A 15 -9.60 -7.00 3.20
CA ARG A 15 -10.75 -6.27 3.73
C ARG A 15 -10.86 -4.85 3.16
N THR A 16 -9.73 -4.18 2.96
CA THR A 16 -9.71 -2.81 2.41
C THR A 16 -10.15 -2.78 0.95
N LEU A 17 -9.67 -3.73 0.14
CA LEU A 17 -10.08 -3.88 -1.26
C LEU A 17 -11.57 -4.18 -1.36
N ALA A 18 -12.07 -5.11 -0.53
CA ALA A 18 -13.50 -5.43 -0.43
C ALA A 18 -14.34 -4.20 -0.07
N THR A 19 -13.91 -3.45 0.95
CA THR A 19 -14.62 -2.26 1.45
C THR A 19 -14.65 -1.14 0.41
N ARG A 20 -13.57 -0.98 -0.37
CA ARG A 20 -13.47 0.04 -1.42
C ARG A 20 -14.13 -0.39 -2.75
N GLY A 21 -14.68 -1.59 -2.81
CA GLY A 21 -15.29 -2.13 -4.04
C GLY A 21 -14.29 -2.30 -5.19
N ILE A 22 -12.99 -2.46 -4.88
CA ILE A 22 -11.95 -2.60 -5.90
C ILE A 22 -12.04 -4.04 -6.45
N PRO A 23 -12.26 -4.23 -7.77
CA PRO A 23 -12.28 -5.56 -8.37
C PRO A 23 -10.89 -6.20 -8.23
N GLY A 24 -10.83 -7.44 -7.76
CA GLY A 24 -9.58 -8.09 -7.35
C GLY A 24 -9.56 -8.58 -5.90
N PHE A 25 -10.71 -8.59 -5.22
CA PHE A 25 -10.94 -9.40 -4.02
C PHE A 25 -10.49 -10.86 -4.29
N SER A 26 -9.70 -11.45 -3.39
CA SER A 26 -8.93 -12.70 -3.59
C SER A 26 -7.64 -12.61 -4.43
N ASN A 27 -7.33 -11.48 -5.07
CA ASN A 27 -6.10 -11.29 -5.86
C ASN A 27 -5.09 -10.36 -5.17
N VAL A 28 -5.24 -10.17 -3.86
CA VAL A 28 -4.32 -9.36 -3.03
C VAL A 28 -2.88 -9.80 -3.22
N ALA A 29 -2.64 -11.11 -3.31
CA ALA A 29 -1.30 -11.65 -3.55
C ALA A 29 -0.68 -11.11 -4.84
N THR A 30 -1.42 -11.11 -5.95
CA THR A 30 -0.93 -10.58 -7.23
C THR A 30 -0.73 -9.07 -7.18
N ILE A 31 -1.64 -8.33 -6.53
CA ILE A 31 -1.52 -6.87 -6.37
C ILE A 31 -0.26 -6.53 -5.57
N VAL A 32 -0.08 -7.17 -4.42
CA VAL A 32 1.09 -6.98 -3.56
C VAL A 32 2.37 -7.39 -4.28
N THR A 33 2.38 -8.54 -4.98
CA THR A 33 3.52 -8.98 -5.78
C THR A 33 3.88 -7.98 -6.86
N ASN A 34 2.91 -7.41 -7.58
CA ASN A 34 3.18 -6.39 -8.60
C ASN A 34 3.76 -5.12 -7.97
N LEU A 35 3.20 -4.66 -6.85
CA LEU A 35 3.73 -3.51 -6.10
C LEU A 35 5.13 -3.77 -5.55
N MET A 36 5.45 -5.00 -5.16
CA MET A 36 6.80 -5.39 -4.74
C MET A 36 7.79 -5.40 -5.88
N ASN A 37 7.40 -5.97 -7.04
CA ASN A 37 8.25 -5.97 -8.23
C ASN A 37 8.55 -4.55 -8.72
N ASP A 38 7.60 -3.62 -8.54
CA ASP A 38 7.75 -2.21 -8.90
C ASP A 38 8.53 -1.40 -7.84
N GLY A 39 8.93 -2.00 -6.72
CA GLY A 39 9.64 -1.31 -5.63
C GLY A 39 8.75 -0.34 -4.84
N MET A 40 7.43 -0.52 -4.89
CA MET A 40 6.44 0.34 -4.23
C MET A 40 6.08 -0.17 -2.83
N VAL A 41 6.23 -1.46 -2.56
CA VAL A 41 5.93 -2.09 -1.27
C VAL A 41 7.07 -3.01 -0.87
N ASP A 42 7.47 -2.95 0.40
CA ASP A 42 8.41 -3.87 1.01
C ASP A 42 7.67 -4.88 1.91
N THR A 43 8.16 -6.12 1.92
CA THR A 43 7.76 -7.10 2.94
C THR A 43 8.66 -6.93 4.16
N VAL A 44 8.07 -6.65 5.31
CA VAL A 44 8.74 -6.68 6.60
C VAL A 44 8.39 -7.99 7.29
N TYR A 45 9.41 -8.83 7.50
CA TYR A 45 9.30 -10.01 8.34
C TYR A 45 9.71 -9.61 9.76
N ASN A 46 8.81 -9.82 10.70
CA ASN A 46 9.13 -9.65 12.11
C ASN A 46 9.41 -11.03 12.71
N GLU A 47 10.56 -11.20 13.36
CA GLU A 47 10.98 -12.47 13.96
C GLU A 47 9.95 -13.02 14.98
N THR A 48 9.12 -12.14 15.55
CA THR A 48 8.07 -12.51 16.51
C THR A 48 6.70 -12.79 15.88
N SER A 49 6.51 -12.55 14.58
CA SER A 49 5.23 -12.77 13.88
C SER A 49 5.42 -13.59 12.62
N SER A 50 4.85 -14.79 12.58
CA SER A 50 4.85 -15.67 11.39
C SER A 50 4.06 -15.11 10.20
N LYS A 51 3.54 -13.89 10.28
CA LYS A 51 2.76 -13.23 9.23
C LYS A 51 3.58 -12.09 8.62
N PRO A 52 3.78 -12.08 7.29
CA PRO A 52 4.45 -10.97 6.63
C PRO A 52 3.63 -9.69 6.81
N ARG A 53 4.34 -8.60 7.08
CA ARG A 53 3.78 -7.25 7.12
C ARG A 53 4.22 -6.53 5.86
N TYR A 54 3.37 -5.66 5.37
CA TYR A 54 3.65 -4.85 4.19
C TYR A 54 3.86 -3.42 4.63
N ARG A 55 4.86 -2.75 4.06
CA ARG A 55 5.01 -1.30 4.20
C ARG A 55 5.21 -0.70 2.83
N VAL A 56 4.78 0.54 2.65
CA VAL A 56 5.09 1.27 1.42
C VAL A 56 6.59 1.59 1.44
N SER A 57 7.27 1.31 0.35
CA SER A 57 8.69 1.63 0.19
C SER A 57 8.87 3.14 0.06
N GLU A 58 10.10 3.63 0.26
CA GLU A 58 10.41 5.06 0.11
C GLU A 58 10.00 5.59 -1.29
N GLN A 59 10.22 4.78 -2.33
CA GLN A 59 9.81 5.10 -3.70
C GLN A 59 8.27 5.19 -3.83
N GLY A 60 7.54 4.28 -3.19
CA GLY A 60 6.08 4.33 -3.14
C GLY A 60 5.58 5.60 -2.44
N HIS A 61 6.19 6.00 -1.33
CA HIS A 61 5.87 7.25 -0.66
C HIS A 61 6.16 8.48 -1.54
N GLN A 62 7.28 8.48 -2.27
CA GLN A 62 7.62 9.55 -3.20
C GLN A 62 6.60 9.63 -4.35
N LEU A 63 6.16 8.49 -4.90
CA LEU A 63 5.14 8.45 -5.94
C LEU A 63 3.79 8.94 -5.42
N LEU A 64 3.34 8.47 -4.25
CA LEU A 64 2.11 8.94 -3.62
C LEU A 64 2.15 10.44 -3.32
N GLY A 65 3.30 10.97 -2.90
CA GLY A 65 3.51 12.40 -2.72
C GLY A 65 3.42 13.20 -4.02
N GLN A 66 3.93 12.64 -5.13
CA GLN A 66 3.80 13.25 -6.45
C GLN A 66 2.36 13.21 -6.98
N ILE A 67 1.67 12.08 -6.83
CA ILE A 67 0.26 11.93 -7.24
C ILE A 67 -0.62 12.89 -6.41
N GLY A 68 -0.39 12.96 -5.10
CA GLY A 68 -1.09 13.90 -4.22
C GLY A 68 -0.85 15.36 -4.61
N LYS A 69 0.37 15.71 -5.05
CA LYS A 69 0.69 17.03 -5.58
C LYS A 69 0.06 17.31 -6.95
N ALA A 70 0.05 16.33 -7.85
CA ALA A 70 -0.52 16.46 -9.19
C ALA A 70 -2.06 16.58 -9.17
N LEU A 71 -2.70 16.08 -8.11
CA LEU A 71 -4.13 16.23 -7.87
C LEU A 71 -4.48 17.49 -7.06
N ASN A 72 -3.52 18.40 -6.83
CA ASN A 72 -3.83 19.70 -6.24
C ASN A 72 -4.72 20.49 -7.21
N PRO A 73 -5.98 20.81 -6.82
CA PRO A 73 -6.91 21.54 -7.69
C PRO A 73 -6.48 22.99 -7.97
N SER A 74 -5.39 23.46 -7.35
CA SER A 74 -4.83 24.80 -7.51
C SER A 74 -3.91 24.97 -8.74
N ASP A 75 -3.54 23.89 -9.44
CA ASP A 75 -2.79 23.95 -10.70
C ASP A 75 -3.71 23.90 -11.94
N ILE A 76 -5.04 23.87 -11.74
CA ILE A 76 -6.05 23.95 -12.81
C ILE A 76 -6.66 25.36 -12.87
N THR A 77 -5.83 26.41 -12.92
CA THR A 77 -6.27 27.79 -13.20
C THR A 77 -5.25 28.52 -14.05
#